data_AF-A0AAV9VYM0-F1
#
_entry.id   AF-A0AAV9VYM0-F1
#
_cell.length_a   1.000
_cell.length_b   1.000
_cell.length_c   1.000
_cell.angle_alpha   90.00
_cell.angle_beta   90.00
_cell.angle_gamma   90.00
#
_symmetry.space_group_name_H-M   'P 1'
#
loop_
_entity.id
_entity.type
_entity.pdbx_description
1 polymer ?
#
loop_
_entity_poly.entity_id
_entity_poly.type
_entity_poly.pdbx_seq_one_letter_code
_entity_poly.pdbx_strand_id
1 'polypeptide(L)'
;MSSSSDFPIEYIDFHGLNDDASSDGAYKKLALVGASAVSLLCYEKPGEVAETLRTDQRFDFVKRNEIVSGIWALSPAMMDPDNPTKGDSGPLIAWSVRLQLLYLGFRGTYSVEDALTNIDARQATKEDSEI
;
A
#
# COMPACT_ATOMS: atom_id res chain seq x y z
N MET A 1 -11.97 17.29 19.24
CA MET A 1 -11.67 16.69 17.92
C MET A 1 -10.19 16.38 17.90
N SER A 2 -9.82 15.10 17.89
CA SER A 2 -8.43 14.67 17.74
C SER A 2 -8.46 13.50 16.76
N SER A 3 -8.04 13.77 15.53
CA SER A 3 -7.80 12.77 14.50
C SER A 3 -6.38 12.27 14.67
N SER A 4 -6.18 11.30 15.58
CA SER A 4 -4.89 10.60 15.65
C SER A 4 -4.86 9.55 14.54
N SER A 5 -4.46 9.96 13.34
CA SER A 5 -4.05 9.05 12.27
C SER A 5 -2.61 8.59 12.50
N ASP A 6 -2.25 8.28 13.74
CA ASP A 6 -0.90 7.86 14.08
C ASP A 6 -0.76 6.38 13.75
N PHE A 7 0.24 6.06 12.94
CA PHE A 7 0.62 4.70 12.64
C PHE A 7 0.99 3.99 13.96
N PRO A 8 0.45 2.80 14.26
CA PRO A 8 0.76 2.10 15.50
C PRO A 8 2.26 1.79 15.57
N ILE A 9 2.92 2.27 16.63
CA ILE A 9 4.37 2.09 16.88
C ILE A 9 4.66 0.73 17.55
N GLU A 10 3.61 -0.02 17.91
CA GLU A 10 3.75 -1.32 18.57
C GLU A 10 4.48 -2.34 17.66
N TYR A 11 5.48 -3.01 18.22
CA TYR A 11 6.27 -4.04 17.54
C TYR A 11 5.38 -5.23 17.16
N ILE A 12 5.36 -5.58 15.88
CA ILE A 12 4.61 -6.71 15.34
C ILE A 12 5.58 -7.90 15.17
N ASP A 13 5.33 -8.99 15.89
CA ASP A 13 6.09 -10.24 15.82
C ASP A 13 5.41 -11.24 14.87
N PHE A 14 6.18 -11.81 13.94
CA PHE A 14 5.72 -12.71 12.87
C PHE A 14 6.06 -14.19 13.12
N HIS A 15 6.51 -14.56 14.32
CA HIS A 15 7.10 -15.88 14.60
C HIS A 15 6.20 -17.13 14.42
N GLY A 16 4.91 -17.01 14.07
CA GLY A 16 3.96 -18.12 14.04
C GLY A 16 3.55 -18.69 12.67
N LEU A 17 4.02 -18.15 11.54
CA LEU A 17 3.39 -18.41 10.23
C LEU A 17 3.88 -19.66 9.47
N ASN A 18 4.85 -20.41 10.00
CA ASN A 18 5.58 -21.43 9.22
C ASN A 18 5.10 -22.89 9.38
N ASP A 19 4.12 -23.20 10.23
CA ASP A 19 3.92 -24.60 10.66
C ASP A 19 2.73 -25.36 10.02
N ASP A 20 1.90 -24.77 9.14
CA ASP A 20 0.74 -25.51 8.58
C ASP A 20 0.59 -25.42 7.05
N ALA A 21 1.22 -26.36 6.34
CA ALA A 21 1.22 -26.47 4.87
C ALA A 21 -0.16 -26.73 4.22
N SER A 22 -1.19 -27.12 4.98
CA SER A 22 -2.57 -27.25 4.46
C SER A 22 -3.36 -25.93 4.46
N SER A 23 -2.94 -24.97 5.30
CA SER A 23 -3.50 -23.62 5.40
C SER A 23 -3.00 -22.68 4.29
N ASP A 24 -1.90 -23.06 3.63
CA ASP A 24 -1.13 -22.24 2.69
C ASP A 24 -1.94 -21.79 1.46
N GLY A 25 -2.79 -22.65 0.91
CA GLY A 25 -3.58 -22.33 -0.28
C GLY A 25 -4.70 -21.30 -0.05
N ALA A 26 -5.40 -21.40 1.09
CA ALA A 26 -6.44 -20.44 1.45
C ALA A 26 -5.82 -19.12 1.93
N TYR A 27 -4.75 -19.21 2.72
CA TYR A 27 -3.97 -18.07 3.16
C TYR A 27 -3.46 -17.24 1.96
N LYS A 28 -2.79 -17.86 0.99
CA LYS A 28 -2.30 -17.20 -0.23
C LYS A 28 -3.40 -16.50 -1.01
N LYS A 29 -4.58 -17.12 -1.13
CA LYS A 29 -5.73 -16.52 -1.80
C LYS A 29 -6.23 -15.27 -1.06
N LEU A 30 -6.35 -15.34 0.27
CA LEU A 30 -6.80 -14.20 1.07
C LEU A 30 -5.76 -13.08 1.07
N ALA A 31 -4.47 -13.40 1.14
CA ALA A 31 -3.38 -12.45 1.00
C ALA A 31 -3.42 -11.76 -0.37
N LEU A 32 -3.64 -12.50 -1.46
CA LEU A 32 -3.78 -11.92 -2.80
C LEU A 32 -4.99 -10.99 -2.90
N VAL A 33 -6.12 -11.36 -2.29
CA VAL A 33 -7.32 -10.50 -2.24
C VAL A 33 -7.03 -9.21 -1.48
N GLY A 34 -6.36 -9.28 -0.34
CA GLY A 34 -5.94 -8.11 0.43
C GLY A 34 -5.00 -7.21 -0.37
N ALA A 35 -3.97 -7.77 -1.00
CA ALA A 35 -3.04 -7.03 -1.84
C ALA A 35 -3.75 -6.36 -3.03
N SER A 36 -4.70 -7.06 -3.66
CA SER A 36 -5.49 -6.52 -4.77
C SER A 36 -6.35 -5.34 -4.32
N ALA A 37 -6.98 -5.44 -3.15
CA ALA A 37 -7.77 -4.36 -2.59
C ALA A 37 -6.91 -3.12 -2.29
N VAL A 38 -5.75 -3.31 -1.65
CA VAL A 38 -4.80 -2.23 -1.36
C VAL A 38 -4.28 -1.58 -2.65
N SER A 39 -4.00 -2.38 -3.68
CA SER A 39 -3.59 -1.89 -5.00
C SER A 39 -4.64 -0.99 -5.65
N LEU A 40 -5.93 -1.35 -5.57
CA LEU A 40 -7.03 -0.51 -6.06
C LEU A 40 -7.14 0.80 -5.27
N LEU A 41 -6.97 0.74 -3.95
CA LEU A 41 -7.04 1.91 -3.08
C LEU A 41 -5.89 2.90 -3.33
N CYS A 42 -4.78 2.47 -3.93
CA CYS A 42 -3.67 3.35 -4.30
C CYS A 42 -4.08 4.41 -5.33
N TYR A 43 -5.22 4.26 -6.02
CA TYR A 43 -5.73 5.24 -6.98
C TYR A 43 -6.74 6.22 -6.35
N GLU A 44 -7.12 6.01 -5.09
CA GLU A 44 -8.03 6.89 -4.35
C GLU A 44 -7.25 8.05 -3.71
N LYS A 45 -7.93 9.15 -3.39
CA LYS A 45 -7.27 10.28 -2.72
C LYS A 45 -6.82 9.89 -1.31
N PRO A 46 -5.64 10.32 -0.84
CA PRO A 46 -5.10 9.94 0.48
C PRO A 46 -6.07 10.09 1.66
N GLY A 47 -6.89 11.15 1.67
CA GLY A 47 -7.87 11.41 2.73
C GLY A 47 -9.16 10.58 2.64
N GLU A 48 -9.38 9.88 1.51
CA GLU A 48 -10.60 9.12 1.24
C GLU A 48 -10.36 7.60 1.37
N VAL A 49 -9.11 7.12 1.38
CA VAL A 49 -8.74 5.69 1.38
C VAL A 49 -9.48 4.85 2.41
N ALA A 50 -9.47 5.26 3.69
CA ALA A 50 -10.10 4.52 4.77
C ALA A 50 -11.64 4.51 4.65
N GLU A 51 -12.23 5.61 4.17
CA GLU A 51 -13.67 5.72 3.98
C GLU A 51 -14.13 4.92 2.75
N THR A 52 -13.36 4.94 1.67
CA THR A 52 -13.60 4.12 0.47
C THR A 52 -13.54 2.64 0.81
N LEU A 53 -12.54 2.19 1.59
CA LEU A 53 -12.46 0.81 2.07
C LEU A 53 -13.72 0.41 2.86
N ARG A 54 -14.32 1.32 3.64
CA ARG A 54 -15.51 1.07 4.47
C ARG A 54 -16.82 1.10 3.68
N THR A 55 -16.99 2.06 2.78
CA THR A 55 -18.30 2.37 2.17
C THR A 55 -18.50 1.72 0.81
N ASP A 56 -17.43 1.59 0.01
CA ASP A 56 -17.55 1.12 -1.36
C ASP A 56 -17.82 -0.40 -1.38
N GLN A 57 -18.79 -0.79 -2.21
CA GLN A 57 -19.24 -2.17 -2.39
C GLN A 57 -18.16 -3.07 -2.98
N ARG A 58 -17.21 -2.51 -3.75
CA ARG A 58 -16.06 -3.24 -4.32
C ARG A 58 -15.25 -3.96 -3.24
N PHE A 59 -15.25 -3.43 -2.02
CA PHE A 59 -14.50 -3.99 -0.88
C PHE A 59 -15.36 -4.79 0.10
N ASP A 60 -16.61 -5.12 -0.23
CA ASP A 60 -17.51 -5.88 0.65
C ASP A 60 -16.91 -7.18 1.14
N PHE A 61 -16.26 -7.93 0.25
CA PHE A 61 -15.61 -9.18 0.64
C PHE A 61 -14.46 -8.96 1.63
N VAL A 62 -13.65 -7.92 1.41
CA VAL A 62 -12.51 -7.54 2.25
C VAL A 62 -12.99 -7.12 3.64
N LYS A 63 -14.04 -6.29 3.70
CA LYS A 63 -14.68 -5.84 4.94
C LYS A 63 -15.27 -6.99 5.74
N ARG A 64 -16.13 -7.80 5.11
CA ARG A 64 -16.86 -8.91 5.76
C ARG A 64 -15.92 -9.97 6.33
N ASN A 65 -14.73 -10.12 5.75
CA ASN A 65 -13.75 -11.10 6.16
C ASN A 65 -12.58 -10.49 6.95
N GLU A 66 -12.64 -9.19 7.27
CA GLU A 66 -11.60 -8.47 8.02
C GLU A 66 -10.19 -8.70 7.44
N ILE A 67 -10.09 -8.74 6.11
CA ILE A 67 -8.82 -9.03 5.40
C ILE A 67 -7.85 -7.86 5.56
N VAL A 68 -8.36 -6.63 5.59
CA VAL A 68 -7.61 -5.41 5.89
C VAL A 68 -8.22 -4.80 7.15
N SER A 69 -7.44 -4.78 8.23
CA SER A 69 -7.85 -4.27 9.55
C SER A 69 -7.58 -2.78 9.71
N GLY A 70 -6.55 -2.26 9.03
CA GLY A 70 -6.20 -0.85 9.03
C GLY A 70 -5.47 -0.46 7.76
N ILE A 71 -5.64 0.79 7.33
CA ILE A 71 -4.99 1.34 6.15
C ILE A 71 -4.66 2.82 6.36
N TRP A 72 -3.47 3.21 5.92
CA TRP A 72 -2.95 4.56 6.08
C TRP A 72 -2.25 4.98 4.79
N ALA A 73 -2.45 6.23 4.40
CA ALA A 73 -1.63 6.86 3.38
C ALA A 73 -0.32 7.32 4.02
N LEU A 74 0.80 6.91 3.45
CA LEU A 74 2.09 7.48 3.80
C LEU A 74 2.19 8.85 3.13
N SER A 75 2.57 9.86 3.92
CA SER A 75 2.63 11.25 3.48
C SER A 75 3.43 11.41 2.17
N PRO A 76 2.95 12.20 1.19
CA PRO A 76 3.69 12.51 -0.03
C PRO A 76 4.82 13.52 0.23
N ALA A 77 5.59 13.33 1.31
CA ALA A 77 6.76 14.16 1.63
C ALA A 77 7.90 14.05 0.59
N MET A 78 7.69 13.27 -0.48
CA MET A 78 8.59 13.16 -1.63
C MET A 78 8.14 13.99 -2.86
N MET A 79 7.10 14.83 -2.75
CA MET A 79 6.70 15.71 -3.85
C MET A 79 7.28 17.11 -3.74
N ASP A 80 7.96 17.50 -4.80
CA ASP A 80 8.67 18.73 -5.07
C ASP A 80 7.96 19.99 -4.50
N PRO A 81 8.64 20.79 -3.65
CA PRO A 81 8.05 22.00 -3.07
C PRO A 81 7.61 23.04 -4.11
N ASP A 82 8.12 22.96 -5.35
CA ASP A 82 7.76 23.88 -6.43
C ASP A 82 6.49 23.50 -7.20
N ASN A 83 5.87 22.34 -6.94
CA ASN A 83 4.68 21.91 -7.68
C ASN A 83 3.59 21.23 -6.82
N PRO A 84 2.87 22.01 -5.97
CA PRO A 84 1.86 21.51 -5.05
C PRO A 84 0.54 21.03 -5.70
N THR A 85 0.43 21.02 -7.04
CA THR A 85 -0.81 20.67 -7.76
C THR A 85 -0.88 19.23 -8.25
N LYS A 86 0.19 18.42 -8.16
CA LYS A 86 0.08 16.97 -8.34
C LYS A 86 -0.37 16.33 -7.04
N GLY A 87 -1.67 16.37 -6.78
CA GLY A 87 -2.33 15.62 -5.70
C GLY A 87 -2.31 14.12 -5.97
N ASP A 88 -1.12 13.55 -6.18
CA ASP A 88 -0.95 12.13 -6.43
C ASP A 88 -1.01 11.37 -5.12
N SER A 89 -1.86 10.36 -5.12
CA SER A 89 -1.98 9.38 -4.05
C SER A 89 -0.61 8.79 -3.69
N GLY A 90 -0.17 9.07 -2.45
CA GLY A 90 1.05 8.52 -1.88
C GLY A 90 0.97 7.01 -1.65
N PRO A 91 2.11 6.35 -1.38
CA PRO A 91 2.11 4.93 -1.08
C PRO A 91 1.23 4.63 0.13
N LEU A 92 0.58 3.46 0.11
CA LEU A 92 -0.33 3.02 1.17
C LEU A 92 0.32 1.92 1.98
N ILE A 93 0.15 1.97 3.29
CA ILE A 93 0.46 0.86 4.19
C ILE A 93 -0.85 0.33 4.76
N ALA A 94 -1.04 -0.98 4.72
CA ALA A 94 -2.23 -1.62 5.27
C ALA A 94 -1.85 -2.85 6.08
N TRP A 95 -2.62 -3.14 7.12
CA TRP A 95 -2.35 -4.24 8.04
C TRP A 95 -3.53 -5.20 8.12
N SER A 96 -3.24 -6.50 8.20
CA SER A 96 -4.20 -7.55 8.50
C SER A 96 -3.86 -8.21 9.83
N VAL A 97 -4.68 -7.99 10.86
CA VAL A 97 -4.56 -8.74 12.13
C VAL A 97 -4.87 -10.21 11.91
N ARG A 98 -5.87 -10.52 11.07
CA ARG A 98 -6.30 -11.89 10.78
C ARG A 98 -5.22 -12.72 10.09
N LEU A 99 -4.54 -12.12 9.12
CA LEU A 99 -3.52 -12.81 8.32
C LEU A 99 -2.11 -12.59 8.87
N GLN A 100 -1.93 -11.74 9.88
CA GLN A 100 -0.61 -11.33 10.38
C GLN A 100 0.29 -10.87 9.21
N LEU A 101 -0.26 -10.04 8.33
CA LEU A 101 0.38 -9.61 7.08
C LEU A 101 0.30 -8.09 6.91
N LEU A 102 1.42 -7.51 6.51
CA LEU A 102 1.53 -6.13 6.09
C LEU A 102 1.47 -6.02 4.56
N TYR A 103 0.65 -5.12 4.05
CA TYR A 103 0.59 -4.76 2.63
C TYR A 103 1.24 -3.39 2.43
N LEU A 104 2.06 -3.29 1.38
CA LEU A 104 2.62 -2.03 0.91
C LEU A 104 2.15 -1.82 -0.53
N GLY A 105 1.35 -0.77 -0.74
CA GLY A 105 0.76 -0.42 -2.02
C GLY A 105 1.45 0.77 -2.65
N PHE A 106 1.79 0.65 -3.93
CA PHE A 106 2.28 1.75 -4.75
C PHE A 106 1.34 1.96 -5.92
N ARG A 107 1.05 3.22 -6.23
CA ARG A 107 0.37 3.58 -7.46
C ARG A 107 1.36 3.50 -8.63
N GLY A 108 0.94 2.85 -9.71
CA GLY A 108 1.65 2.92 -10.99
C GLY A 108 1.34 4.21 -11.76
N THR A 109 2.16 4.55 -12.74
CA THR A 109 1.91 5.67 -13.64
C THR A 109 0.58 5.48 -14.39
N TYR A 110 -0.35 6.40 -14.19
CA TYR A 110 -1.71 6.32 -14.76
C TYR A 110 -1.79 6.82 -16.20
N SER A 111 -0.84 7.67 -16.62
CA SER A 111 -0.78 8.24 -17.96
C SER A 111 0.58 7.98 -18.65
N VAL A 112 0.55 7.97 -19.99
CA VAL A 112 1.76 7.92 -20.82
C VAL A 112 2.63 9.17 -20.60
N GLU A 113 2.02 10.30 -20.24
CA GLU A 113 2.72 11.55 -19.91
C GLU A 113 3.54 11.43 -18.62
N ASP A 114 3.04 10.73 -17.60
CA ASP A 114 3.80 10.47 -16.36
C ASP A 114 5.00 9.54 -16.61
N ALA A 115 4.87 8.59 -17.53
CA ALA A 115 5.96 7.70 -17.92
C ALA A 115 7.04 8.44 -18.75
N LEU A 116 6.63 9.32 -19.67
CA LEU A 116 7.57 10.03 -20.55
C LEU A 116 8.31 11.18 -19.85
N THR A 117 7.75 11.76 -18.79
CA THR A 117 8.36 12.90 -18.08
C THR A 117 9.22 12.49 -16.88
N ASN A 118 8.93 11.35 -16.23
CA ASN A 118 9.59 10.96 -14.97
C ASN A 118 10.50 9.72 -15.07
N ILE A 119 10.53 9.04 -16.23
CA ILE A 119 11.46 7.92 -16.41
C ILE A 119 12.80 8.49 -16.90
N ASP A 120 13.71 8.75 -15.97
CA ASP A 120 15.13 8.83 -16.32
C ASP A 120 15.66 7.39 -16.51
N ALA A 121 15.62 6.93 -17.76
CA ALA A 121 16.08 5.60 -18.15
C ALA A 121 17.61 5.45 -18.15
N ARG A 122 18.35 6.48 -17.70
CA ARG A 122 19.77 6.32 -17.41
C ARG A 122 19.89 5.28 -16.32
N GLN A 123 20.37 4.09 -16.69
CA GLN A 123 20.90 3.14 -15.72
C GLN A 123 21.76 3.95 -14.74
N ALA A 124 21.51 3.79 -13.44
CA ALA A 124 22.52 4.12 -12.46
C ALA A 124 23.69 3.16 -12.71
N THR A 125 24.52 3.48 -13.70
CA THR A 125 25.82 2.88 -13.90
C THR A 125 26.61 3.31 -12.68
N LYS A 126 26.51 2.51 -11.62
CA LYS A 126 27.41 2.62 -10.50
C LYS A 126 28.78 2.25 -11.06
N GLU A 127 29.64 3.24 -11.09
CA GLU A 127 31.02 3.14 -11.56
C GLU A 127 31.72 1.96 -10.90
N ASP A 128 32.25 1.02 -11.68
CA ASP A 128 33.41 0.25 -11.24
C ASP A 128 34.61 1.19 -11.33
N SER A 129 34.77 1.99 -10.27
CA SER A 129 36.06 2.59 -9.94
C SER A 129 36.97 1.49 -9.42
N GLU A 130 37.74 0.86 -10.31
CA GLU A 130 38.89 0.05 -9.92
C GLU A 130 40.15 0.44 -10.71
N ILE A 131 41.10 0.99 -9.94
CA ILE A 131 42.57 1.11 -10.10
C ILE A 131 43.10 2.28 -10.94
#